data_AF-A0A0R3WW58-F1
#
_entry.id   AF-A0A0R3WW58-F1
#
_cell.length_a   1.000
_cell.length_b   1.000
_cell.length_c   1.000
_cell.angle_alpha   90.00
_cell.angle_beta   90.00
_cell.angle_gamma   90.00
#
_symmetry.space_group_name_H-M   'P 1'
#
loop_
_entity.id
_entity.type
_entity.pdbx_description
1 polymer ?
#
loop_
_entity_poly.entity_id
_entity_poly.type
_entity_poly.pdbx_seq_one_letter_code
_entity_poly.pdbx_strand_id
1 'polypeptide(L)'
;LISLILDLVKAVGIVFALSFISSSFSTFVIRERQCGFMAMQLLAGQSRVVYWGMSYLWDFVSIIVPITIIVIVFVIFNEQAYIGRDHVGAFIVLMLIYGLAITPLMYCFTFAFHVPSVAFVTLLAINIIIATITAVIYHMLDLISYENPSVEVAVQVLDKVFLIFPQFAFCRGLYELAKRYTIRQQGLEHLIDAYGIFDWRALTEKLVAMLIEAVVFSGLVLLISYTSGTGICEKCWRRLKKTRITMASGLDDDPRSTISDDVMEEIKRVENVSPLIYLPSL
;
A
#
# COMPACT_ATOMS: atom_id res chain seq x y z
N LEU A 1 -32.66 5.63 9.95
CA LEU A 1 -31.77 6.74 9.53
C LEU A 1 -30.60 6.93 10.50
N ILE A 2 -30.85 7.21 11.79
CA ILE A 2 -29.75 7.34 12.79
C ILE A 2 -28.91 6.06 12.89
N SER A 3 -29.53 4.87 12.93
CA SER A 3 -28.81 3.58 12.94
C SER A 3 -27.87 3.43 11.75
N LEU A 4 -28.36 3.71 10.55
CA LEU A 4 -27.60 3.61 9.30
C LEU A 4 -26.40 4.58 9.26
N ILE A 5 -26.55 5.79 9.81
CA ILE A 5 -25.42 6.74 9.94
C ILE A 5 -24.37 6.22 10.93
N LEU A 6 -24.78 5.63 12.05
CA LEU A 6 -23.84 5.01 13.00
C LEU A 6 -23.08 3.86 12.35
N ASP A 7 -23.75 3.07 11.50
CA ASP A 7 -23.12 1.97 10.78
C ASP A 7 -22.13 2.47 9.71
N LEU A 8 -22.41 3.59 9.05
CA LEU A 8 -21.45 4.28 8.19
C LEU A 8 -20.20 4.72 8.97
N VAL A 9 -20.37 5.28 10.17
CA VAL A 9 -19.24 5.69 11.01
C VAL A 9 -18.39 4.49 11.43
N LYS A 10 -19.03 3.36 11.80
CA LYS A 10 -18.31 2.10 12.10
C LYS A 10 -17.54 1.60 10.89
N ALA A 11 -18.15 1.60 9.71
CA ALA A 11 -17.50 1.15 8.47
C ALA A 11 -16.26 2.01 8.12
N VAL A 12 -16.40 3.33 8.17
CA VAL A 12 -15.27 4.26 7.93
C VAL A 12 -14.18 4.08 8.99
N GLY A 13 -14.56 3.84 10.25
CA GLY A 13 -13.61 3.53 11.34
C GLY A 13 -12.81 2.26 11.10
N ILE A 14 -13.45 1.20 10.61
CA ILE A 14 -12.76 -0.05 10.24
C ILE A 14 -11.78 0.21 9.08
N VAL A 15 -12.22 0.94 8.04
CA VAL A 15 -11.33 1.26 6.91
C VAL A 15 -10.15 2.12 7.37
N PHE A 16 -10.37 3.07 8.27
CA PHE A 16 -9.28 3.86 8.86
C PHE A 16 -8.23 2.97 9.54
N ALA A 17 -8.67 2.03 10.37
CA ALA A 17 -7.77 1.09 11.05
C ALA A 17 -6.98 0.22 10.05
N LEU A 18 -7.66 -0.37 9.07
CA LEU A 18 -7.04 -1.22 8.05
C LEU A 18 -6.14 -0.43 7.07
N SER A 19 -6.47 0.83 6.80
CA SER A 19 -5.64 1.74 6.00
C SER A 19 -4.31 2.04 6.68
N PHE A 20 -4.32 2.19 8.02
CA PHE A 20 -3.11 2.39 8.79
C PHE A 20 -2.16 1.20 8.67
N ILE A 21 -2.68 -0.02 8.79
CA ILE A 21 -1.92 -1.27 8.70
C ILE A 21 -1.34 -1.46 7.29
N SER A 22 -2.16 -1.33 6.25
CA SER A 22 -1.72 -1.50 4.86
C SER A 22 -0.71 -0.43 4.41
N SER A 23 -0.81 0.79 4.92
CA SER A 23 0.21 1.83 4.68
C SER A 23 1.54 1.51 5.37
N SER A 24 1.50 0.86 6.54
CA SER A 24 2.71 0.38 7.22
C SER A 24 3.49 -0.62 6.36
N PHE A 25 2.81 -1.62 5.79
CA PHE A 25 3.41 -2.60 4.88
C PHE A 25 4.10 -1.96 3.66
N SER A 26 3.46 -0.95 3.09
CA SER A 26 4.02 -0.18 1.97
C SER A 26 5.34 0.52 2.34
N THR A 27 5.46 0.99 3.57
CA THR A 27 6.68 1.62 4.10
C THR A 27 7.83 0.62 4.17
N PHE A 28 7.55 -0.63 4.58
CA PHE A 28 8.55 -1.70 4.60
C PHE A 28 9.07 -2.01 3.20
N VAL A 29 8.19 -2.16 2.21
CA VAL A 29 8.58 -2.40 0.81
C VAL A 29 9.47 -1.27 0.26
N ILE A 30 9.17 -0.01 0.56
CA ILE A 30 10.00 1.12 0.13
C ILE A 30 11.38 1.04 0.78
N ARG A 31 11.46 0.74 2.08
CA ARG A 31 12.72 0.58 2.81
C ARG A 31 13.56 -0.57 2.24
N GLU A 32 12.97 -1.72 1.95
CA GLU A 32 13.67 -2.84 1.32
C GLU A 32 14.29 -2.48 -0.02
N ARG A 33 13.58 -1.68 -0.83
CA ARG A 33 14.11 -1.17 -2.11
C ARG A 33 15.26 -0.19 -1.92
N GLN A 34 15.20 0.67 -0.89
CA GLN A 34 16.31 1.60 -0.57
C GLN A 34 17.57 0.86 -0.15
N CYS A 35 17.42 -0.22 0.64
CA CYS A 35 18.54 -1.07 1.04
C CYS A 35 19.07 -1.95 -0.11
N GLY A 36 18.37 -2.01 -1.25
CA GLY A 36 18.75 -2.87 -2.37
C GLY A 36 18.55 -4.36 -2.09
N PHE A 37 17.77 -4.72 -1.07
CA PHE A 37 17.59 -6.10 -0.62
C PHE A 37 17.02 -6.99 -1.73
N MET A 38 16.01 -6.49 -2.44
CA MET A 38 15.43 -7.15 -3.59
C MET A 38 16.46 -7.44 -4.69
N ALA A 39 17.41 -6.52 -4.93
CA ALA A 39 18.46 -6.72 -5.93
C ALA A 39 19.45 -7.81 -5.48
N MET A 40 19.79 -7.85 -4.18
CA MET A 40 20.64 -8.90 -3.62
C MET A 40 20.01 -10.29 -3.75
N GLN A 41 18.71 -10.42 -3.46
CA GLN A 41 18.00 -11.69 -3.63
C GLN A 41 17.93 -12.15 -5.09
N LEU A 42 17.77 -11.21 -6.02
CA LEU A 42 17.80 -11.51 -7.45
C LEU A 42 19.19 -11.95 -7.92
N LEU A 43 20.26 -11.34 -7.40
CA LEU A 43 21.65 -11.77 -7.65
C LEU A 43 21.95 -13.17 -7.08
N ALA A 44 21.29 -13.55 -5.99
CA ALA A 44 21.35 -14.90 -5.44
C ALA A 44 20.54 -15.94 -6.26
N GLY A 45 19.94 -15.55 -7.39
CA GLY A 45 19.21 -16.44 -8.28
C GLY A 45 17.72 -16.60 -7.95
N GLN A 46 17.18 -15.84 -7.00
CA GLN A 46 15.75 -15.91 -6.65
C GLN A 46 14.90 -15.22 -7.72
N SER A 47 13.79 -15.84 -8.13
CA SER A 47 12.87 -15.22 -9.07
C SER A 47 12.09 -14.06 -8.44
N ARG A 48 11.80 -13.04 -9.25
CA ARG A 48 11.03 -11.85 -8.86
C ARG A 48 9.61 -12.21 -8.39
N VAL A 49 9.00 -13.24 -8.99
CA VAL A 49 7.67 -13.73 -8.61
C VAL A 49 7.66 -14.28 -7.19
N VAL A 50 8.69 -15.05 -6.81
CA VAL A 50 8.80 -15.61 -5.46
C VAL A 50 8.98 -14.51 -4.42
N TYR A 51 9.76 -13.46 -4.72
CA TYR A 51 9.89 -12.31 -3.81
C TYR A 51 8.53 -11.66 -3.52
N TRP A 52 7.80 -11.22 -4.56
CA TRP A 52 6.51 -10.55 -4.37
C TRP A 52 5.46 -11.49 -3.78
N GLY A 53 5.46 -12.77 -4.15
CA GLY A 53 4.56 -13.76 -3.58
C GLY A 53 4.79 -13.99 -2.07
N MET A 54 6.05 -14.05 -1.63
CA MET A 54 6.38 -14.19 -0.21
C MET A 54 6.08 -12.93 0.60
N SER A 55 6.40 -11.74 0.07
CA SER A 55 6.02 -10.47 0.72
C SER A 55 4.51 -10.35 0.88
N TYR A 56 3.76 -10.71 -0.17
CA TYR A 56 2.30 -10.69 -0.15
C TYR A 56 1.72 -11.69 0.86
N LEU A 57 2.25 -12.91 0.90
CA LEU A 57 1.83 -13.93 1.85
C LEU A 57 2.09 -13.50 3.30
N TRP A 58 3.26 -12.92 3.56
CA TRP A 58 3.62 -12.40 4.88
C TRP A 58 2.69 -11.28 5.34
N ASP A 59 2.39 -10.33 4.46
CA ASP A 59 1.48 -9.22 4.77
C ASP A 59 0.04 -9.72 4.97
N PHE A 60 -0.39 -10.73 4.19
CA PHE A 60 -1.70 -11.37 4.39
C PHE A 60 -1.80 -12.05 5.75
N VAL A 61 -0.79 -12.81 6.17
CA VAL A 61 -0.79 -13.42 7.52
C VAL A 61 -0.78 -12.33 8.60
N SER A 62 -0.03 -11.26 8.37
CA SER A 62 0.07 -10.12 9.30
C SER A 62 -1.25 -9.34 9.40
N ILE A 63 -2.05 -9.27 8.35
CA ILE A 63 -3.35 -8.57 8.36
C ILE A 63 -4.47 -9.36 9.05
N ILE A 64 -4.33 -10.68 9.18
CA ILE A 64 -5.29 -11.51 9.93
C ILE A 64 -5.30 -11.09 11.41
N VAL A 65 -4.15 -10.76 11.99
CA VAL A 65 -4.04 -10.33 13.40
C VAL A 65 -4.94 -9.12 13.70
N PRO A 66 -4.83 -7.96 13.03
CA PRO A 66 -5.73 -6.84 13.29
C PRO A 66 -7.18 -7.11 12.94
N ILE A 67 -7.48 -7.92 11.91
CA ILE A 67 -8.86 -8.34 11.61
C ILE A 67 -9.46 -9.10 12.79
N THR A 68 -8.71 -10.03 13.40
CA THR A 68 -9.19 -10.76 14.58
C THR A 68 -9.45 -9.83 15.76
N ILE A 69 -8.60 -8.81 15.98
CA ILE A 69 -8.81 -7.80 17.02
C ILE A 69 -10.10 -7.02 16.77
N ILE A 70 -10.35 -6.59 15.53
CA ILE A 70 -11.58 -5.88 15.15
C ILE A 70 -12.81 -6.76 15.43
N VAL A 71 -12.77 -8.04 15.05
CA VAL A 71 -13.86 -8.99 15.34
C VAL A 71 -14.10 -9.13 16.83
N ILE A 72 -13.04 -9.29 17.64
CA ILE A 72 -13.15 -9.41 19.10
C ILE A 72 -13.80 -8.15 19.70
N VAL A 73 -13.39 -6.95 19.26
CA VAL A 73 -13.97 -5.69 19.72
C VAL A 73 -15.46 -5.65 19.44
N PHE A 74 -15.89 -5.97 18.22
CA PHE A 74 -17.31 -5.98 17.87
C PHE A 74 -18.09 -7.04 18.69
N VAL A 75 -17.48 -8.18 19.05
CA VAL A 75 -18.08 -9.22 19.89
C VAL A 75 -18.28 -8.73 21.32
N ILE A 76 -17.30 -8.03 21.89
CA ILE A 76 -17.40 -7.45 23.23
C ILE A 76 -18.52 -6.42 23.30
N PHE A 77 -18.66 -5.59 22.26
CA PHE A 77 -19.74 -4.59 22.17
C PHE A 77 -21.10 -5.17 21.74
N ASN A 78 -21.18 -6.48 21.46
CA ASN A 78 -22.39 -7.19 21.08
C ASN A 78 -23.13 -6.56 19.88
N GLU A 79 -22.39 -6.19 18.84
CA GLU A 79 -22.94 -5.50 17.68
C GLU A 79 -23.68 -6.48 16.74
N GLN A 80 -24.98 -6.68 16.99
CA GLN A 80 -25.81 -7.67 16.31
C GLN A 80 -25.93 -7.47 14.79
N ALA A 81 -25.71 -6.24 14.30
CA ALA A 81 -25.70 -5.93 12.87
C ALA A 81 -24.60 -6.68 12.11
N TYR A 82 -23.47 -6.96 12.75
CA TYR A 82 -22.32 -7.65 12.15
C TYR A 82 -22.08 -9.03 12.78
N ILE A 83 -22.47 -9.23 14.04
CA ILE A 83 -22.22 -10.47 14.81
C ILE A 83 -23.47 -11.34 15.02
N GLY A 84 -24.59 -11.01 14.37
CA GLY A 84 -25.73 -11.92 14.30
C GLY A 84 -25.32 -13.30 13.75
N ARG A 85 -25.96 -14.38 14.23
CA ARG A 85 -25.62 -15.79 13.89
C ARG A 85 -25.45 -16.04 12.38
N ASP A 86 -26.21 -15.33 11.56
CA ASP A 86 -26.19 -15.47 10.10
C ASP A 86 -25.17 -14.53 9.43
N HIS A 87 -24.75 -13.44 10.09
CA HIS A 87 -23.96 -12.33 9.51
C HIS A 87 -22.46 -12.38 9.83
N VAL A 88 -22.04 -13.05 10.92
CA VAL A 88 -20.62 -13.11 11.35
C VAL A 88 -19.70 -13.61 10.23
N GLY A 89 -20.10 -14.69 9.55
CA GLY A 89 -19.29 -15.29 8.48
C GLY A 89 -19.08 -14.32 7.32
N ALA A 90 -20.14 -13.63 6.90
CA ALA A 90 -20.08 -12.61 5.86
C ALA A 90 -19.16 -11.44 6.24
N PHE A 91 -19.25 -10.98 7.49
CA PHE A 91 -18.41 -9.90 8.01
C PHE A 91 -16.92 -10.26 8.01
N ILE A 92 -16.56 -11.47 8.46
CA ILE A 92 -15.18 -11.96 8.48
C ILE A 92 -14.63 -12.12 7.05
N VAL A 93 -15.39 -12.76 6.16
CA VAL A 93 -14.99 -12.97 4.76
C VAL A 93 -14.78 -11.64 4.04
N LEU A 94 -15.66 -10.66 4.27
CA LEU A 94 -15.55 -9.32 3.71
C LEU A 94 -14.25 -8.62 4.14
N MET A 95 -13.89 -8.69 5.42
CA MET A 95 -12.63 -8.13 5.93
C MET A 95 -11.39 -8.84 5.38
N LEU A 96 -11.41 -10.18 5.28
CA LEU A 96 -10.30 -10.94 4.74
C LEU A 96 -10.05 -10.62 3.27
N ILE A 97 -11.11 -10.57 2.46
CA ILE A 97 -11.00 -10.25 1.02
C ILE A 97 -10.55 -8.81 0.82
N TYR A 98 -11.05 -7.86 1.63
CA TYR A 98 -10.55 -6.49 1.58
C TYR A 98 -9.05 -6.41 1.92
N GLY A 99 -8.60 -7.14 2.95
CA GLY A 99 -7.17 -7.22 3.29
C GLY A 99 -6.30 -7.80 2.17
N LEU A 100 -6.84 -8.75 1.43
CA LEU A 100 -6.23 -9.35 0.24
C LEU A 100 -6.16 -8.34 -0.93
N ALA A 101 -7.20 -7.53 -1.14
CA ALA A 101 -7.30 -6.59 -2.25
C ALA A 101 -6.57 -5.25 -2.02
N ILE A 102 -6.47 -4.78 -0.77
CA ILE A 102 -5.83 -3.50 -0.45
C ILE A 102 -4.30 -3.57 -0.50
N THR A 103 -3.70 -4.69 -0.07
CA THR A 103 -2.25 -4.89 -0.06
C THR A 103 -1.57 -4.70 -1.43
N PRO A 104 -2.02 -5.35 -2.52
CA PRO A 104 -1.40 -5.20 -3.83
C PRO A 104 -1.71 -3.83 -4.45
N LEU A 105 -2.88 -3.24 -4.17
CA LEU A 105 -3.17 -1.86 -4.57
C LEU A 105 -2.12 -0.91 -3.99
N MET A 106 -1.82 -1.03 -2.70
CA MET A 106 -0.87 -0.16 -2.02
C MET A 106 0.55 -0.36 -2.57
N TYR A 107 0.96 -1.59 -2.88
CA TYR A 107 2.22 -1.88 -3.55
C TYR A 107 2.38 -1.17 -4.90
N CYS A 108 1.32 -1.08 -5.71
CA CYS A 108 1.35 -0.33 -6.98
C CYS A 108 1.76 1.13 -6.76
N PHE A 109 1.23 1.76 -5.72
CA PHE A 109 1.57 3.15 -5.42
C PHE A 109 2.97 3.32 -4.81
N THR A 110 3.52 2.29 -4.14
CA THR A 110 4.86 2.40 -3.55
C THR A 110 5.91 2.82 -4.57
N PHE A 111 5.81 2.43 -5.85
CA PHE A 111 6.80 2.75 -6.88
C PHE A 111 6.93 4.25 -7.18
N ALA A 112 5.91 5.05 -6.86
CA ALA A 112 5.95 6.50 -7.02
C ALA A 112 6.73 7.21 -5.89
N PHE A 113 7.03 6.52 -4.78
CA PHE A 113 7.64 7.13 -3.61
C PHE A 113 9.08 6.65 -3.37
N HIS A 114 9.96 7.62 -3.10
CA HIS A 114 11.33 7.34 -2.68
C HIS A 114 11.51 7.39 -1.16
N VAL A 115 10.71 8.20 -0.44
CA VAL A 115 10.86 8.42 1.01
C VAL A 115 9.75 7.66 1.77
N PRO A 116 10.08 6.72 2.67
CA PRO A 116 9.09 5.85 3.34
C PRO A 116 8.11 6.64 4.22
N SER A 117 8.58 7.63 4.98
CA SER A 117 7.73 8.42 5.88
C SER A 117 6.70 9.26 5.12
N VAL A 118 7.09 9.84 3.99
CA VAL A 118 6.18 10.59 3.11
C VAL A 118 5.14 9.64 2.53
N ALA A 119 5.56 8.47 2.05
CA ALA A 119 4.65 7.46 1.51
C ALA A 119 3.63 6.99 2.54
N PHE A 120 4.04 6.76 3.79
CA PHE A 120 3.14 6.34 4.85
C PHE A 120 1.97 7.32 5.02
N VAL A 121 2.28 8.61 5.16
CA VAL A 121 1.27 9.65 5.40
C VAL A 121 0.40 9.88 4.16
N THR A 122 0.99 9.92 2.97
CA THR A 122 0.24 10.17 1.72
C THR A 122 -0.68 9.01 1.36
N LEU A 123 -0.19 7.76 1.45
CA LEU A 123 -1.00 6.58 1.14
C LEU A 123 -2.12 6.39 2.15
N LEU A 124 -1.85 6.62 3.44
CA LEU A 124 -2.88 6.62 4.47
C LEU A 124 -3.96 7.66 4.17
N ALA A 125 -3.57 8.90 3.85
CA ALA A 125 -4.51 9.97 3.55
C ALA A 125 -5.36 9.67 2.31
N ILE A 126 -4.75 9.22 1.21
CA ILE A 126 -5.47 8.87 -0.02
C ILE A 126 -6.48 7.74 0.25
N ASN A 127 -6.07 6.70 0.98
CA ASN A 127 -6.92 5.56 1.28
C ASN A 127 -8.17 5.98 2.10
N ILE A 128 -7.97 6.82 3.12
CA ILE A 128 -9.06 7.35 3.96
C ILE A 128 -9.97 8.29 3.16
N ILE A 129 -9.40 9.18 2.35
CA ILE A 129 -10.19 10.14 1.54
C ILE A 129 -11.07 9.38 0.55
N ILE A 130 -10.52 8.42 -0.19
CA ILE A 130 -11.28 7.60 -1.15
C ILE A 130 -12.39 6.85 -0.41
N ALA A 131 -12.08 6.17 0.70
CA ALA A 131 -13.05 5.43 1.47
C ALA A 131 -14.19 6.30 1.99
N THR A 132 -13.87 7.45 2.57
CA THR A 132 -14.85 8.34 3.19
C THR A 132 -15.74 9.00 2.14
N ILE A 133 -15.15 9.56 1.08
CA ILE A 133 -15.91 10.23 0.02
C ILE A 133 -16.85 9.26 -0.67
N THR A 134 -16.35 8.09 -1.09
CA THR A 134 -17.18 7.11 -1.81
C THR A 134 -18.28 6.53 -0.91
N ALA A 135 -17.98 6.24 0.37
CA ALA A 135 -18.98 5.73 1.31
C ALA A 135 -20.08 6.75 1.62
N VAL A 136 -19.72 8.02 1.86
CA VAL A 136 -20.69 9.09 2.15
C VAL A 136 -21.58 9.37 0.94
N ILE A 137 -20.99 9.51 -0.26
CA ILE A 137 -21.75 9.75 -1.48
C ILE A 137 -22.76 8.63 -1.70
N TYR A 138 -22.31 7.38 -1.65
CA TYR A 138 -23.18 6.23 -1.88
C TYR A 138 -24.29 6.13 -0.85
N HIS A 139 -23.96 6.24 0.44
CA HIS A 139 -24.93 6.13 1.52
C HIS A 139 -26.01 7.20 1.42
N MET A 140 -25.62 8.45 1.17
CA MET A 140 -26.57 9.56 0.99
C MET A 140 -27.46 9.35 -0.23
N LEU A 141 -26.90 8.86 -1.34
CA LEU A 141 -27.65 8.64 -2.56
C LEU A 141 -28.64 7.47 -2.42
N ASP A 142 -28.27 6.39 -1.73
CA ASP A 142 -29.17 5.26 -1.43
C ASP A 142 -30.32 5.68 -0.48
N LEU A 143 -30.04 6.56 0.49
CA LEU A 143 -31.07 7.13 1.36
C LEU A 143 -32.08 7.99 0.56
N ILE A 144 -31.60 8.83 -0.34
CA ILE A 144 -32.46 9.68 -1.19
C ILE A 144 -33.27 8.83 -2.17
N SER A 145 -32.70 7.73 -2.67
CA SER A 145 -33.38 6.82 -3.59
C SER A 145 -34.63 6.17 -3.00
N TYR A 146 -34.73 6.09 -1.66
CA TYR A 146 -35.94 5.59 -0.99
C TYR A 146 -37.12 6.57 -1.11
N GLU A 147 -36.83 7.87 -1.14
CA GLU A 147 -37.84 8.92 -1.31
C GLU A 147 -38.11 9.24 -2.79
N ASN A 148 -37.09 9.13 -3.64
CA ASN A 148 -37.15 9.51 -5.05
C ASN A 148 -36.63 8.38 -5.97
N PRO A 149 -37.53 7.61 -6.62
CA PRO A 149 -37.13 6.50 -7.49
C PRO A 149 -36.39 6.93 -8.76
N SER A 150 -36.43 8.22 -9.13
CA SER A 150 -35.65 8.76 -10.26
C SER A 150 -34.14 8.69 -10.03
N VAL A 151 -33.69 8.60 -8.77
CA VAL A 151 -32.27 8.57 -8.40
C VAL A 151 -31.71 7.14 -8.39
N GLU A 152 -32.56 6.11 -8.45
CA GLU A 152 -32.16 4.71 -8.34
C GLU A 152 -31.19 4.31 -9.47
N VAL A 153 -31.44 4.77 -10.69
CA VAL A 153 -30.55 4.52 -11.84
C VAL A 153 -29.16 5.10 -11.59
N ALA A 154 -29.09 6.30 -10.99
CA ALA A 154 -27.81 6.92 -10.65
C ALA A 154 -27.06 6.12 -9.58
N VAL A 155 -27.75 5.62 -8.55
CA VAL A 155 -27.17 4.74 -7.52
C VAL A 155 -26.59 3.48 -8.14
N GLN A 156 -27.34 2.83 -9.05
CA GLN A 156 -26.88 1.60 -9.71
C GLN A 156 -25.64 1.82 -10.57
N VAL A 157 -25.61 2.92 -11.35
CA VAL A 157 -24.42 3.27 -12.16
C VAL A 157 -23.22 3.57 -11.25
N LEU A 158 -23.44 4.34 -10.18
CA LEU A 158 -22.38 4.71 -9.26
C LEU A 158 -21.80 3.49 -8.51
N ASP A 159 -22.65 2.54 -8.12
CA ASP A 159 -22.25 1.27 -7.49
C ASP A 159 -21.28 0.49 -8.39
N LYS A 160 -21.54 0.44 -9.70
CA LYS A 160 -20.66 -0.23 -10.68
C LYS A 160 -19.36 0.53 -10.94
N VAL A 161 -19.43 1.86 -11.03
CA VAL A 161 -18.25 2.70 -11.32
C VAL A 161 -17.29 2.72 -10.15
N PHE A 162 -17.81 2.88 -8.92
CA PHE A 162 -16.98 2.91 -7.72
C PHE A 162 -16.52 1.53 -7.28
N LEU A 163 -17.09 0.46 -7.83
CA LEU A 163 -16.68 -0.92 -7.55
C LEU A 163 -15.17 -1.13 -7.74
N ILE A 164 -14.54 -0.38 -8.67
CA ILE A 164 -13.09 -0.42 -8.98
C ILE A 164 -12.17 -0.10 -7.80
N PHE A 165 -12.72 0.53 -6.75
CA PHE A 165 -11.99 0.86 -5.54
C PHE A 165 -12.34 -0.17 -4.46
N PRO A 166 -11.37 -0.98 -3.98
CA PRO A 166 -11.64 -2.00 -2.98
C PRO A 166 -12.14 -1.39 -1.66
N GLN A 167 -11.76 -0.14 -1.36
CA GLN A 167 -12.28 0.62 -0.23
C GLN A 167 -13.79 0.83 -0.31
N PHE A 168 -14.28 1.18 -1.50
CA PHE A 168 -15.70 1.39 -1.72
C PHE A 168 -16.45 0.07 -1.63
N ALA A 169 -15.98 -0.98 -2.32
CA ALA A 169 -16.61 -2.29 -2.30
C ALA A 169 -16.73 -2.86 -0.87
N PHE A 170 -15.72 -2.64 -0.03
CA PHE A 170 -15.74 -3.00 1.39
C PHE A 170 -16.79 -2.21 2.18
N CYS A 171 -16.78 -0.87 2.11
CA CYS A 171 -17.78 -0.02 2.77
C CYS A 171 -19.20 -0.36 2.34
N ARG A 172 -19.40 -0.60 1.04
CA ARG A 172 -20.67 -1.00 0.44
C ARG A 172 -21.14 -2.35 0.97
N GLY A 173 -20.24 -3.31 1.11
CA GLY A 173 -20.51 -4.61 1.72
C GLY A 173 -20.99 -4.47 3.17
N LEU A 174 -20.27 -3.69 4.00
CA LEU A 174 -20.67 -3.44 5.40
C LEU A 174 -22.04 -2.76 5.49
N TYR A 175 -22.27 -1.76 4.63
CA TYR A 175 -23.56 -1.08 4.57
C TYR A 175 -24.70 -2.02 4.20
N GLU A 176 -24.49 -2.96 3.26
CA GLU A 176 -25.50 -3.96 2.90
C GLU A 176 -25.83 -4.91 4.07
N LEU A 177 -24.82 -5.33 4.85
CA LEU A 177 -25.05 -6.12 6.08
C LEU A 177 -25.89 -5.33 7.10
N ALA A 178 -25.51 -4.08 7.37
CA ALA A 178 -26.19 -3.20 8.31
C ALA A 178 -27.63 -2.87 7.90
N LYS A 179 -27.84 -2.62 6.60
CA LYS A 179 -29.15 -2.37 6.00
C LYS A 179 -30.08 -3.57 6.20
N ARG A 180 -29.60 -4.78 5.90
CA ARG A 180 -30.37 -6.03 6.09
C ARG A 180 -30.76 -6.26 7.54
N TYR A 181 -29.82 -6.05 8.47
CA TYR A 181 -30.12 -6.16 9.90
C TYR A 181 -31.18 -5.16 10.34
N THR A 182 -31.07 -3.90 9.92
CA THR A 182 -32.03 -2.84 10.27
C THR A 182 -33.44 -3.16 9.76
N ILE A 183 -33.57 -3.61 8.50
CA ILE A 183 -34.88 -3.95 7.91
C ILE A 183 -35.52 -5.16 8.63
N ARG A 184 -34.71 -6.18 8.96
CA ARG A 184 -35.17 -7.35 9.73
C ARG A 184 -35.66 -6.94 11.13
N GLN A 185 -34.94 -6.05 11.81
CA GLN A 185 -35.33 -5.56 13.14
C GLN A 185 -36.66 -4.78 13.11
N GLN A 186 -36.95 -4.10 12.00
CA GLN A 186 -38.21 -3.34 11.84
C GLN A 186 -39.40 -4.23 11.43
N GLY A 187 -39.20 -5.53 11.21
CA GLY A 187 -40.26 -6.44 10.78
C GLY A 187 -40.70 -6.23 9.32
N LEU A 188 -39.93 -5.47 8.54
CA LEU A 188 -40.19 -5.22 7.12
C LEU A 188 -39.51 -6.29 6.24
N GLU A 189 -39.57 -7.56 6.67
CA GLU A 189 -38.92 -8.68 5.97
C GLU A 189 -39.40 -8.84 4.52
N HIS A 190 -40.63 -8.40 4.19
CA HIS A 190 -41.15 -8.40 2.82
C HIS A 190 -40.40 -7.48 1.84
N LEU A 191 -39.60 -6.52 2.33
CA LEU A 191 -38.78 -5.64 1.49
C LEU A 191 -37.40 -6.24 1.19
N ILE A 192 -37.03 -7.32 1.88
CA ILE A 192 -35.82 -8.08 1.57
C ILE A 192 -36.26 -9.28 0.76
N ASP A 193 -35.77 -9.38 -0.49
CA ASP A 193 -35.92 -10.60 -1.26
C ASP A 193 -35.41 -11.80 -0.43
N ALA A 194 -36.13 -12.93 -0.46
CA ALA A 194 -35.84 -14.13 0.33
C ALA A 194 -34.53 -14.87 -0.05
N TYR A 195 -33.55 -14.15 -0.60
CA TYR A 195 -32.24 -14.65 -0.94
C TYR A 195 -31.28 -14.60 0.26
N GLY A 196 -30.35 -15.55 0.31
CA GLY A 196 -29.34 -15.64 1.36
C GLY A 196 -28.40 -14.42 1.40
N ILE A 197 -27.65 -14.30 2.50
CA ILE A 197 -26.66 -13.21 2.69
C ILE A 197 -25.56 -13.27 1.62
N PHE A 198 -25.19 -14.47 1.17
CA PHE A 198 -24.21 -14.74 0.12
C PHE A 198 -24.80 -14.78 -1.29
N ASP A 199 -25.97 -14.18 -1.51
CA ASP A 199 -26.52 -14.12 -2.85
C ASP A 199 -25.66 -13.22 -3.78
N TRP A 200 -25.75 -13.47 -5.09
CA TRP A 200 -24.91 -12.82 -6.10
C TRP A 200 -25.04 -11.30 -6.06
N ARG A 201 -26.28 -10.79 -6.11
CA ARG A 201 -26.57 -9.35 -6.12
C ARG A 201 -26.33 -8.68 -4.76
N ALA A 202 -26.26 -9.48 -3.70
CA ALA A 202 -26.10 -9.04 -2.34
C ALA A 202 -24.63 -8.72 -2.04
N LEU A 203 -23.92 -9.69 -1.46
CA LEU A 203 -22.55 -9.56 -1.00
C LEU A 203 -21.55 -10.13 -2.00
N THR A 204 -21.91 -11.24 -2.67
CA THR A 204 -20.98 -12.05 -3.45
C THR A 204 -20.40 -11.30 -4.64
N GLU A 205 -21.18 -10.45 -5.31
CA GLU A 205 -20.66 -9.57 -6.36
C GLU A 205 -19.50 -8.69 -5.87
N LYS A 206 -19.60 -8.13 -4.66
CA LYS A 206 -18.60 -7.21 -4.11
C LYS A 206 -17.35 -7.99 -3.68
N LEU A 207 -17.54 -9.20 -3.14
CA LEU A 207 -16.44 -10.12 -2.81
C LEU A 207 -15.67 -10.53 -4.06
N VAL A 208 -16.38 -10.93 -5.12
CA VAL A 208 -15.77 -11.34 -6.39
C VAL A 208 -15.05 -10.17 -7.05
N ALA A 209 -15.62 -8.97 -7.03
CA ALA A 209 -14.98 -7.77 -7.55
C ALA A 209 -13.64 -7.49 -6.85
N MET A 210 -13.61 -7.50 -5.52
CA MET A 210 -12.37 -7.31 -4.75
C MET A 210 -11.34 -8.43 -5.00
N LEU A 211 -11.78 -9.68 -5.21
CA LEU A 211 -10.89 -10.77 -5.58
C LEU A 211 -10.26 -10.57 -6.96
N ILE A 212 -11.06 -10.13 -7.94
CA ILE A 212 -10.57 -9.80 -9.29
C ILE A 212 -9.55 -8.66 -9.19
N GLU A 213 -9.85 -7.62 -8.42
CA GLU A 213 -8.94 -6.50 -8.18
C GLU A 213 -7.62 -6.94 -7.54
N ALA A 214 -7.68 -7.83 -6.54
CA ALA A 214 -6.47 -8.37 -5.91
C ALA A 214 -5.55 -9.03 -6.95
N VAL A 215 -6.12 -9.82 -7.87
CA VAL A 215 -5.37 -10.48 -8.95
C VAL A 215 -4.83 -9.46 -9.96
N VAL A 216 -5.66 -8.51 -10.38
CA VAL A 216 -5.28 -7.46 -11.36
C VAL A 216 -4.15 -6.59 -10.81
N PHE A 217 -4.28 -6.10 -9.57
CA PHE A 217 -3.25 -5.28 -8.94
C PHE A 217 -1.97 -6.08 -8.69
N SER A 218 -2.06 -7.34 -8.25
CA SER A 218 -0.88 -8.21 -8.10
C SER A 218 -0.15 -8.42 -9.42
N GLY A 219 -0.90 -8.63 -10.52
CA GLY A 219 -0.33 -8.70 -11.87
C GLY A 219 0.35 -7.39 -12.29
N LEU A 220 -0.25 -6.25 -11.94
CA LEU A 220 0.29 -4.92 -12.23
C LEU A 220 1.58 -4.64 -11.44
N VAL A 221 1.64 -5.03 -10.16
CA VAL A 221 2.88 -4.99 -9.35
C VAL A 221 3.99 -5.79 -10.01
N LEU A 222 3.71 -7.02 -10.45
CA LEU A 222 4.68 -7.85 -11.16
C LEU A 222 5.13 -7.18 -12.46
N LEU A 223 4.20 -6.67 -13.27
CA LEU A 223 4.52 -5.98 -14.52
C LEU A 223 5.41 -4.76 -14.30
N ILE A 224 5.08 -3.89 -13.34
CA ILE A 224 5.91 -2.72 -12.98
C ILE A 224 7.28 -3.18 -12.49
N SER A 225 7.33 -4.25 -11.72
CA SER A 225 8.57 -4.80 -11.19
C SER A 225 9.49 -5.32 -12.30
N TYR A 226 8.95 -5.99 -13.33
CA TYR A 226 9.71 -6.42 -14.50
C TYR A 226 10.21 -5.25 -15.35
N THR A 227 9.37 -4.24 -15.60
CA THR A 227 9.77 -3.05 -16.38
C THR A 227 10.75 -2.15 -15.63
N SER A 228 10.60 -2.02 -14.32
CA SER A 228 11.55 -1.25 -13.49
C SER A 228 12.94 -1.91 -13.43
N GLY A 229 12.99 -3.24 -13.55
CA GLY A 229 14.24 -4.00 -13.63
C GLY A 229 15.10 -3.63 -14.83
N THR A 230 14.51 -3.36 -16.00
CA THR A 230 15.26 -2.96 -17.19
C THR A 230 15.78 -1.52 -17.08
N GLY A 231 15.00 -0.60 -16.48
CA GLY A 231 15.41 0.80 -16.27
C GLY A 231 16.45 1.01 -15.17
N ILE A 232 16.42 0.23 -14.08
CA ILE A 232 17.43 0.26 -13.02
C ILE A 232 18.72 -0.38 -13.51
N CYS A 233 18.65 -1.47 -14.29
CA CYS A 233 19.84 -2.08 -14.87
C CYS A 233 20.59 -1.09 -15.78
N GLU A 234 19.88 -0.25 -16.54
CA GLU A 234 20.52 0.75 -17.40
C GLU A 234 21.13 1.93 -16.62
N LYS A 235 20.48 2.41 -15.55
CA LYS A 235 21.01 3.48 -14.68
C LYS A 235 22.15 2.98 -13.78
N CYS A 236 22.03 1.76 -13.26
CA CYS A 236 23.06 1.09 -12.45
C CYS A 236 24.28 0.75 -13.32
N TRP A 237 24.06 0.25 -14.54
CA TRP A 237 25.11 0.06 -15.55
C TRP A 237 25.80 1.38 -15.92
N ARG A 238 25.03 2.47 -16.13
CA ARG A 238 25.62 3.80 -16.37
C ARG A 238 26.44 4.32 -15.18
N ARG A 239 25.98 4.11 -13.94
CA ARG A 239 26.74 4.48 -12.73
C ARG A 239 28.02 3.64 -12.58
N LEU A 240 27.94 2.32 -12.73
CA LEU A 240 29.10 1.43 -12.71
C LEU A 240 30.11 1.76 -13.81
N LYS A 241 29.65 2.08 -15.02
CA LYS A 241 30.52 2.53 -16.11
C LYS A 241 31.19 3.87 -15.76
N LYS A 242 30.47 4.80 -15.13
CA LYS A 242 31.01 6.09 -14.69
C LYS A 242 32.07 5.93 -13.59
N THR A 243 31.82 5.11 -12.57
CA THR A 243 32.80 4.84 -11.50
C THR A 243 34.04 4.11 -12.02
N ARG A 244 33.87 3.18 -12.97
CA ARG A 244 34.99 2.47 -13.61
C ARG A 244 35.85 3.38 -14.49
N ILE A 245 35.26 4.38 -15.15
CA ILE A 245 35.99 5.39 -15.93
C ILE A 245 36.75 6.35 -15.00
N THR A 246 36.13 6.81 -13.90
CA THR A 246 36.81 7.69 -12.92
C THR A 246 37.96 7.01 -12.18
N MET A 247 37.84 5.70 -11.89
CA MET A 247 38.96 4.94 -11.32
C MET A 247 40.07 4.67 -12.34
N ALA A 248 39.75 4.47 -13.62
CA ALA A 248 40.75 4.31 -14.66
C ALA A 248 41.50 5.61 -14.95
N SER A 249 40.84 6.78 -14.89
CA SER A 249 41.49 8.08 -15.08
C SER A 249 42.34 8.53 -13.88
N GLY A 250 42.14 7.97 -12.69
CA GLY A 250 42.95 8.28 -11.50
C GLY A 250 44.23 7.44 -11.35
N LEU A 251 44.50 6.54 -12.30
CA LEU A 251 45.71 5.71 -12.33
C LEU A 251 46.76 6.21 -13.33
N ASP A 252 46.41 7.20 -14.17
CA ASP A 252 47.31 7.83 -15.15
C ASP A 252 47.87 9.20 -14.70
N ASP A 253 47.55 9.67 -13.48
CA ASP A 253 48.15 10.89 -12.93
C ASP A 253 49.52 10.60 -12.33
N ASP A 254 50.56 11.07 -13.03
CA ASP A 254 51.96 11.13 -12.61
C ASP A 254 52.07 11.72 -11.17
N PRO A 255 52.69 11.02 -10.19
CA PRO A 255 52.70 11.43 -8.78
C PRO A 255 53.40 12.76 -8.46
N ARG A 256 53.91 13.47 -9.48
CA ARG A 256 54.54 14.79 -9.34
C ARG A 256 53.59 15.98 -9.50
N SER A 257 52.33 15.78 -9.88
CA SER A 257 51.38 16.89 -10.14
C SER A 257 50.53 17.32 -8.93
N THR A 258 50.52 16.53 -7.84
CA THR A 258 49.77 16.80 -6.61
C THR A 258 50.64 17.33 -5.48
N ILE A 259 51.44 18.36 -5.76
CA ILE A 259 52.02 19.19 -4.70
C ILE A 259 51.48 20.59 -4.93
N SER A 260 50.59 21.05 -4.05
CA SER A 260 50.05 22.40 -4.09
C SER A 260 51.18 23.43 -3.95
N ASP A 261 51.06 24.56 -4.65
CA ASP A 261 52.10 25.61 -4.72
C ASP A 261 52.52 26.13 -3.35
N ASP A 262 51.63 26.08 -2.36
CA ASP A 262 51.87 26.43 -0.95
C ASP A 262 52.88 25.50 -0.27
N VAL A 263 52.85 24.20 -0.57
CA VAL A 263 53.81 23.22 -0.04
C VAL A 263 55.19 23.40 -0.67
N MET A 264 55.26 23.73 -1.97
CA MET A 264 56.53 24.02 -2.64
C MET A 264 57.18 25.32 -2.15
N GLU A 265 56.38 26.33 -1.81
CA GLU A 265 56.86 27.58 -1.23
C GLU A 265 57.41 27.38 0.19
N GLU A 266 56.76 26.51 0.99
CA GLU A 266 57.23 26.19 2.34
C GLU A 266 58.48 25.29 2.34
N ILE A 267 58.61 24.34 1.39
CA ILE A 267 59.85 23.56 1.21
C ILE A 267 61.02 24.48 0.88
N LYS A 268 60.85 25.44 -0.05
CA LYS A 268 61.89 26.42 -0.38
C LYS A 268 62.23 27.32 0.81
N ARG A 269 61.24 27.65 1.66
CA ARG A 269 61.45 28.44 2.88
C ARG A 269 62.26 27.66 3.92
N VAL A 270 61.95 26.38 4.12
CA VAL A 270 62.69 25.50 5.05
C VAL A 270 64.13 25.26 4.57
N GLU A 271 64.33 25.10 3.26
CA GLU A 271 65.65 24.87 2.66
C GLU A 271 66.55 26.11 2.74
N ASN A 272 65.99 27.32 2.58
CA ASN A 272 66.72 28.59 2.73
C ASN A 272 67.07 28.94 4.19
N VAL A 273 66.35 28.41 5.17
CA VAL A 273 66.60 28.63 6.61
C VAL A 273 67.61 27.63 7.17
N SER A 274 67.90 26.54 6.44
CA SER A 274 68.74 25.43 6.90
C SER A 274 70.05 25.20 6.12
N PRO A 275 70.92 26.18 5.79
CA PRO A 275 72.13 25.89 5.02
C PRO A 275 73.27 25.19 5.80
N LEU A 276 73.06 24.78 7.06
CA LEU A 276 74.17 24.58 8.00
C LEU A 276 74.19 23.28 8.80
N ILE A 277 73.66 22.17 8.28
CA ILE A 277 73.94 20.85 8.87
C ILE A 277 74.00 19.79 7.77
N TYR A 278 75.13 19.63 7.08
CA TYR A 278 75.66 18.35 6.58
C TYR A 278 77.11 18.58 6.09
N LEU A 279 78.07 18.53 7.01
CA LEU A 279 79.48 18.24 6.69
C LEU A 279 79.61 16.72 6.51
N PRO A 280 80.26 16.22 5.43
CA PRO A 280 80.53 14.79 5.30
C PRO A 280 81.72 14.41 6.20
N SER A 281 81.52 13.39 7.02
CA SER A 281 82.61 12.66 7.68
C SER A 281 83.19 11.63 6.72
N LEU A 282 84.36 11.94 6.14
CA LEU A 282 85.52 11.10 5.76
C LEU A 282 86.30 11.72 4.59
#